data_AF-E3QSH1-F1
#
_entry.id   AF-E3QSH1-F1
#
_cell.length_a   1.000
_cell.length_b   1.000
_cell.length_c   1.000
_cell.angle_alpha   90.00
_cell.angle_beta   90.00
_cell.angle_gamma   90.00
#
_symmetry.space_group_name_H-M   'P 1'
#
loop_
_entity.id
_entity.type
_entity.pdbx_description
1 polymer ?
#
loop_
_entity_poly.entity_id
_entity_poly.type
_entity_poly.pdbx_seq_one_letter_code
_entity_poly.pdbx_strand_id
1 'polypeptide(L)'
;MAGVTEQVLQSCFFTQLGRVRSHQRSKTYDTPIAWVERFGANANVGTSNTDGLFVANGLPPDKLPMPRGSYSVFQCQVSSCLKAMIFSVPLLEDEQAFLVLVSEDLVDKSKVP
;
A
#
# COMPACT_ATOMS: atom_id res chain seq x y z
N MET A 1 -10.44 14.14 23.04
CA MET A 1 -9.94 13.61 21.75
C MET A 1 -11.05 12.74 21.19
N ALA A 2 -11.72 13.17 20.11
CA ALA A 2 -12.68 12.30 19.44
C ALA A 2 -11.91 11.10 18.89
N GLY A 3 -12.27 9.88 19.31
CA GLY A 3 -11.62 8.67 18.84
C GLY A 3 -11.80 8.52 17.34
N VAL A 4 -10.75 8.09 16.64
CA VAL A 4 -10.84 7.74 15.22
C VAL A 4 -11.86 6.60 15.10
N THR A 5 -12.88 6.77 14.26
CA THR A 5 -13.91 5.74 14.06
C THR A 5 -13.41 4.67 13.09
N GLU A 6 -13.98 3.47 13.17
CA GLU A 6 -13.68 2.38 12.23
C GLU A 6 -13.95 2.80 10.77
N GLN A 7 -15.02 3.57 10.55
CA GLN A 7 -15.36 4.12 9.24
C GLN A 7 -14.26 5.04 8.68
N VAL A 8 -13.63 5.87 9.53
CA VAL A 8 -12.49 6.71 9.12
C VAL A 8 -11.28 5.85 8.78
N LEU A 9 -10.98 4.81 9.57
CA LEU A 9 -9.88 3.90 9.30
C LEU A 9 -10.06 3.14 7.98
N GLN A 10 -11.26 2.62 7.73
CA GLN A 10 -11.60 1.95 6.47
C GLN A 10 -11.49 2.92 5.28
N SER A 11 -12.05 4.12 5.38
CA SER A 11 -11.95 5.14 4.33
C SER A 11 -10.49 5.49 4.00
N CYS A 12 -9.64 5.65 5.01
CA CYS A 12 -8.19 5.85 4.82
C CYS A 12 -7.55 4.66 4.10
N PHE A 13 -7.84 3.42 4.52
CA PHE A 13 -7.30 2.21 3.90
C PHE A 13 -7.65 2.13 2.41
N PHE A 14 -8.94 2.27 2.06
CA PHE A 14 -9.39 2.16 0.68
C PHE A 14 -8.91 3.32 -0.20
N THR A 15 -8.76 4.52 0.36
CA THR A 15 -8.11 5.64 -0.33
C THR A 15 -6.67 5.30 -0.71
N GLN A 16 -5.88 4.74 0.21
CA GLN A 16 -4.51 4.33 -0.09
C GLN A 16 -4.47 3.20 -1.12
N LEU A 17 -5.34 2.20 -0.99
CA LEU A 17 -5.43 1.09 -1.93
C LEU A 17 -5.80 1.56 -3.35
N GLY A 18 -6.72 2.53 -3.45
CA GLY A 18 -7.07 3.19 -4.73
C GLY A 18 -5.86 3.87 -5.37
N ARG A 19 -5.04 4.58 -4.60
CA ARG A 19 -3.81 5.23 -5.10
C ARG A 19 -2.77 4.24 -5.60
N VAL A 20 -2.60 3.13 -4.88
CA VAL A 20 -1.69 2.05 -5.28
C VAL A 20 -2.13 1.44 -6.60
N ARG A 21 -3.45 1.18 -6.76
CA ARG A 21 -4.03 0.65 -7.99
C ARG A 21 -3.87 1.62 -9.17
N SER A 22 -4.06 2.92 -8.95
CA SER A 22 -3.92 3.94 -10.00
C SER A 22 -2.47 4.40 -10.21
N HIS A 23 -1.51 3.81 -9.52
CA HIS A 23 -0.12 4.23 -9.57
C HIS A 23 0.45 4.02 -10.98
N GLN A 24 1.03 5.08 -11.53
CA GLN A 24 1.86 4.99 -12.72
C GLN A 24 3.29 4.68 -12.31
N ARG A 25 3.98 3.82 -13.06
CA ARG A 25 5.39 3.52 -12.82
C ARG A 25 6.21 4.80 -12.70
N SER A 26 7.06 4.84 -11.68
CA SER A 26 7.93 5.96 -11.35
C SER A 26 9.39 5.54 -11.41
N LYS A 27 10.21 6.38 -12.07
CA LYS A 27 11.67 6.20 -12.14
C LYS A 27 12.37 6.22 -10.80
N THR A 28 11.70 6.71 -9.75
CA THR A 28 12.23 6.71 -8.37
C THR A 28 12.58 5.30 -7.90
N TYR A 29 11.89 4.27 -8.40
CA TYR A 29 12.11 2.88 -7.99
C TYR A 29 13.17 2.16 -8.81
N ASP A 30 13.59 2.71 -9.96
CA ASP A 30 14.50 2.03 -10.90
C ASP A 30 15.85 1.70 -10.23
N THR A 31 16.48 2.69 -9.58
CA THR A 31 17.78 2.52 -8.92
C THR A 31 17.76 1.46 -7.81
N PRO A 32 16.86 1.52 -6.80
CA PRO A 32 16.85 0.50 -5.76
C PRO A 32 16.49 -0.89 -6.29
N ILE A 33 15.61 -1.00 -7.30
CA ILE A 33 15.31 -2.29 -7.94
C ILE A 33 16.56 -2.85 -8.64
N ALA A 34 17.26 -2.03 -9.42
CA ALA A 34 18.48 -2.42 -10.11
C ALA A 34 19.59 -2.85 -9.13
N TRP A 35 19.66 -2.25 -7.94
CA TRP A 35 20.58 -2.71 -6.90
C TRP A 35 20.23 -4.10 -6.39
N VAL A 36 18.96 -4.37 -6.10
CA VAL A 36 18.50 -5.68 -5.66
C VAL A 36 18.81 -6.75 -6.70
N GLU A 37 18.56 -6.47 -7.97
CA GLU A 37 18.91 -7.36 -9.09
C GLU A 37 20.42 -7.62 -9.16
N ARG A 38 21.23 -6.56 -9.05
CA ARG A 38 22.70 -6.64 -9.09
C ARG A 38 23.29 -7.46 -7.93
N PHE A 39 22.76 -7.29 -6.72
CA PHE A 39 23.23 -8.02 -5.54
C PHE A 39 22.63 -9.45 -5.45
N GLY A 40 21.62 -9.74 -6.26
CA GLY A 40 21.16 -11.10 -6.54
C GLY A 40 20.32 -11.73 -5.42
N ALA A 41 20.47 -13.04 -5.25
CA ALA A 41 19.56 -13.87 -4.46
C ALA A 41 19.40 -13.41 -2.99
N ASN A 42 20.43 -12.83 -2.39
CA ASN A 42 20.46 -12.47 -0.97
C ASN A 42 20.11 -11.00 -0.68
N ALA A 43 19.77 -10.21 -1.72
CA ALA A 43 19.35 -8.83 -1.55
C ALA A 43 17.83 -8.71 -1.53
N ASN A 44 17.34 -7.84 -0.66
CA ASN A 44 15.92 -7.53 -0.45
C ASN A 44 15.76 -6.03 -0.21
N VAL A 45 14.56 -5.50 -0.46
CA VAL A 45 14.18 -4.14 -0.05
C VAL A 45 13.57 -4.20 1.34
N GLY A 46 14.18 -3.49 2.29
CA GLY A 46 13.54 -3.14 3.55
C GLY A 46 12.83 -1.80 3.42
N THR A 47 11.51 -1.76 3.64
CA THR A 47 10.74 -0.51 3.63
C THR A 47 9.80 -0.44 4.83
N SER A 48 9.54 0.77 5.33
CA SER A 48 8.51 1.02 6.32
C SER A 48 7.11 1.14 5.72
N ASN A 49 7.03 1.28 4.40
CA ASN A 49 5.77 1.49 3.69
C ASN A 49 5.01 0.17 3.51
N THR A 50 3.69 0.24 3.59
CA THR A 50 2.78 -0.89 3.31
C THR A 50 2.06 -0.74 1.96
N ASP A 51 2.50 0.24 1.16
CA ASP A 51 1.90 0.70 -0.09
C ASP A 51 2.06 -0.28 -1.27
N GLY A 52 2.98 -1.23 -1.20
CA GLY A 52 3.24 -2.18 -2.30
C GLY A 52 3.80 -1.53 -3.56
N LEU A 53 4.24 -0.26 -3.51
CA LEU A 53 4.68 0.47 -4.71
C LEU A 53 5.98 -0.08 -5.30
N PHE A 54 6.85 -0.69 -4.50
CA PHE A 54 8.00 -1.43 -5.03
C PHE A 54 7.58 -2.55 -5.99
N VAL A 55 6.55 -3.31 -5.63
CA VAL A 55 6.01 -4.39 -6.50
C VAL A 55 5.33 -3.80 -7.73
N ALA A 56 4.54 -2.74 -7.56
CA ALA A 56 3.92 -2.02 -8.69
C ALA A 56 4.94 -1.48 -9.70
N ASN A 57 6.16 -1.16 -9.23
CA ASN A 57 7.27 -0.70 -10.05
C ASN A 57 8.20 -1.81 -10.57
N GLY A 58 7.88 -3.09 -10.31
CA GLY A 58 8.56 -4.22 -10.92
C GLY A 58 9.51 -4.99 -10.01
N LEU A 59 9.60 -4.66 -8.71
CA LEU A 59 10.32 -5.49 -7.76
C LEU A 59 9.59 -6.85 -7.61
N PRO A 60 10.29 -7.99 -7.69
CA PRO A 60 9.70 -9.30 -7.41
C PRO A 60 9.14 -9.35 -5.97
N PRO A 61 7.91 -9.89 -5.73
CA PRO A 61 7.31 -9.91 -4.40
C PRO A 61 8.14 -10.64 -3.33
N ASP A 62 8.90 -11.66 -3.72
CA ASP A 62 9.81 -12.41 -2.83
C ASP A 62 11.01 -11.58 -2.34
N LYS A 63 11.31 -10.46 -3.03
CA LYS A 63 12.36 -9.50 -2.69
C LYS A 63 11.91 -8.39 -1.75
N LEU A 64 10.65 -8.40 -1.34
CA LEU A 64 10.05 -7.42 -0.44
C LEU A 64 9.48 -8.11 0.79
N PRO A 65 10.28 -8.37 1.83
CA PRO A 65 9.76 -8.81 3.12
C PRO A 65 8.80 -7.75 3.67
N MET A 66 7.56 -8.15 3.99
CA MET A 66 6.51 -7.26 4.47
C MET A 66 6.15 -7.54 5.95
N PRO A 67 7.07 -7.31 6.91
CA PRO A 67 6.83 -7.62 8.32
C PRO A 67 5.73 -6.77 8.95
N ARG A 68 5.40 -5.62 8.36
CA ARG A 68 4.32 -4.73 8.81
C ARG A 68 2.98 -4.97 8.09
N GLY A 69 2.91 -5.99 7.24
CA GLY A 69 1.75 -6.26 6.39
C GLY A 69 1.72 -5.43 5.10
N SER A 70 0.64 -5.58 4.35
CA SER A 70 0.43 -5.02 3.01
C SER A 70 -1.01 -4.56 2.87
N TYR A 71 -1.27 -3.46 2.15
CA TYR A 71 -2.64 -3.10 1.78
C TYR A 71 -3.30 -4.12 0.84
N SER A 72 -2.57 -5.10 0.30
CA SER A 72 -3.09 -6.10 -0.65
C SER A 72 -4.01 -7.16 -0.03
N VAL A 73 -4.09 -7.25 1.31
CA VAL A 73 -4.87 -8.29 2.00
C VAL A 73 -5.57 -7.76 3.25
N PHE A 74 -6.76 -8.29 3.53
CA PHE A 74 -7.36 -8.25 4.86
C PHE A 74 -7.13 -9.59 5.55
N GLN A 75 -6.69 -9.54 6.80
CA GLN A 75 -6.51 -10.72 7.66
C GLN A 75 -7.53 -10.67 8.79
N CYS A 76 -8.20 -11.80 9.04
CA CYS A 76 -9.04 -11.91 10.23
C CYS A 76 -8.16 -11.80 11.49
N GLN A 77 -8.57 -10.96 12.45
CA GLN A 77 -7.87 -10.77 13.72
C GLN A 77 -8.45 -11.63 14.87
N VAL A 78 -9.54 -12.36 14.63
CA VAL A 78 -10.14 -13.27 15.62
C VAL A 78 -9.38 -14.59 15.61
N SER A 79 -9.09 -15.13 16.80
CA SER A 79 -8.29 -16.35 16.98
C SER A 79 -8.77 -17.56 16.15
N SER A 80 -10.08 -17.69 15.97
CA SER A 80 -10.71 -18.76 15.18
C SER A 80 -10.44 -18.68 13.68
N CYS A 81 -10.04 -17.51 13.15
CA CYS A 81 -9.79 -17.31 11.72
C CYS A 81 -8.49 -16.59 11.38
N LEU A 82 -7.46 -16.57 12.25
CA LEU A 82 -6.18 -15.88 12.00
C LEU A 82 -5.47 -16.27 10.68
N LYS A 83 -5.77 -17.45 10.12
CA LYS A 83 -5.22 -17.91 8.83
C LYS A 83 -6.03 -17.46 7.62
N ALA A 84 -7.23 -16.93 7.83
CA ALA A 84 -8.10 -16.44 6.76
C ALA A 84 -7.58 -15.09 6.26
N MET A 85 -7.33 -15.03 4.96
CA MET A 85 -6.95 -13.83 4.25
C MET A 85 -7.82 -13.68 3.00
N ILE A 86 -8.22 -12.45 2.72
CA ILE A 86 -8.88 -12.08 1.47
C ILE A 86 -8.07 -10.98 0.77
N PHE A 87 -8.03 -11.01 -0.56
CA PHE A 87 -7.41 -9.94 -1.32
C PHE A 87 -8.27 -8.68 -1.27
N SER A 88 -7.62 -7.54 -1.07
CA SER A 88 -8.31 -6.25 -0.92
C SER A 88 -8.71 -5.62 -2.26
N VAL A 89 -7.98 -5.90 -3.34
CA VAL A 89 -8.21 -5.28 -4.66
C VAL A 89 -9.64 -5.50 -5.20
N PRO A 90 -10.23 -6.71 -5.15
CA PRO A 90 -11.61 -6.91 -5.61
C PRO A 90 -12.64 -6.08 -4.85
N LEU A 91 -12.36 -5.71 -3.60
CA LEU A 91 -13.29 -4.94 -2.75
C LEU A 91 -13.34 -3.45 -3.16
N LEU A 92 -12.36 -2.96 -3.94
CA LEU A 92 -12.37 -1.57 -4.43
C LEU A 92 -13.50 -1.29 -5.42
N GLU A 93 -13.92 -2.28 -6.21
CA GLU A 93 -14.99 -2.12 -7.21
C GLU A 93 -16.34 -1.87 -6.53
N ASP A 94 -16.58 -2.51 -5.38
CA ASP A 94 -17.82 -2.38 -4.62
C ASP A 94 -17.85 -1.09 -3.77
N GLU A 95 -16.69 -0.58 -3.38
CA GLU A 95 -16.59 0.55 -2.44
C GLU A 95 -16.28 1.91 -3.07
N GLN A 96 -15.71 1.97 -4.29
CA GLN A 96 -15.41 3.26 -4.95
C GLN A 96 -16.62 4.17 -5.09
N ALA A 97 -17.84 3.61 -5.14
CA ALA A 97 -19.09 4.37 -5.19
C ALA A 97 -19.36 5.19 -3.91
N PHE A 98 -18.72 4.87 -2.78
CA PHE A 98 -19.00 5.46 -1.46
C PHE A 98 -17.80 6.18 -0.82
N LEU A 99 -16.62 6.11 -1.43
CA LEU A 99 -15.44 6.80 -0.93
C LEU A 99 -15.54 8.29 -1.24
N VAL A 100 -15.73 9.11 -0.21
CA VAL A 100 -15.46 10.54 -0.30
C VAL A 100 -13.95 10.71 -0.38
N LEU A 101 -13.43 10.90 -1.59
CA LEU A 101 -12.06 11.33 -1.83
C LEU A 101 -11.86 12.69 -1.15
N VAL A 102 -11.32 12.69 0.07
CA VAL A 102 -10.72 13.90 0.62
C VAL A 102 -9.45 14.11 -0.17
N SER A 103 -9.47 15.12 -1.06
CA SER A 103 -8.26 15.51 -1.79
C SER A 103 -7.19 15.88 -0.77
N GLU A 104 -6.08 15.14 -0.75
CA GLU A 104 -4.85 15.55 -0.05
C GLU A 104 -4.04 16.50 -0.94
N ASP A 105 -4.72 17.47 -1.56
CA ASP A 105 -4.02 18.57 -2.18
C ASP A 105 -3.28 19.36 -1.11
N LEU A 106 -2.01 19.65 -1.36
CA LEU A 106 -1.26 20.62 -0.58
C LEU A 106 -1.99 21.96 -0.66
N VAL A 107 -2.67 22.31 0.43
CA VAL A 107 -3.39 23.59 0.60
C VAL A 107 -2.44 24.77 0.35
N ASP A 108 -1.15 24.57 0.63
CA ASP A 108 -0.09 25.52 0.32
C ASP A 108 1.01 24.86 -0.52
N LYS A 109 0.96 25.10 -1.83
CA LYS A 109 1.95 24.59 -2.80
C LYS A 109 3.34 25.21 -2.62
N SER A 110 3.49 26.30 -1.87
CA SER A 110 4.80 26.90 -1.56
C SER A 110 5.61 26.09 -0.53
N LYS A 111 5.00 25.04 0.05
CA LYS A 111 5.65 24.12 1.00
C LYS A 111 6.25 22.87 0.33
N VAL A 112 6.16 22.76 -0.99
CA VAL A 112 6.91 21.76 -1.74
C VAL A 112 8.35 22.26 -1.90
N PRO A 113 9.37 21.51 -1.41
CA PRO A 113 10.78 21.91 -1.50
C PRO A 113 11.26 22.16 -2.94
#